data_AF-A0A8C5HWJ7-F1
#
_entry.id   AF-A0A8C5HWJ7-F1
#
_cell.length_a   1.000
_cell.length_b   1.000
_cell.length_c   1.000
_cell.angle_alpha   90.00
_cell.angle_beta   90.00
_cell.angle_gamma   90.00
#
_symmetry.space_group_name_H-M   'P 1'
#
loop_
_entity.id
_entity.type
_entity.pdbx_description
1 polymer ?
#
loop_
_entity_poly.entity_id
_entity_poly.type
_entity_poly.pdbx_seq_one_letter_code
_entity_poly.pdbx_strand_id
1 'polypeptide(L)'
;MDGEGRSGLAKSAAVKLCEMGEKTKQFGTAMKDPYQQRRIILVIVCVALLLDNMLYMVIVPIIPDYLAELESEQSEHVHAVLHPNTSGNSTNQDKSNKNNLDVQIGVLFASKAILQLLVNPLSGTFIDRVGYDIPLLIGLTVMFFSTCIFAFGENYATLFMARSLQGLGSAFADTSGIAMIADKYTEETERSRALGIALAFISFGSLVAPPFGGVLYQFAGKRVPFIVLACICLADGFLLLTVIKPFSNRTRENMPVGTPIHRLMVDPYIAVVAGALTVANIPLAFLEPTIANWMESTMHSSQWEVGLTWLPAFFPHVLGVYMTVKLAARRPDLQWFYGALGMVVIGASSCTVPACKTFGQLIAPLCGICFGIALVDTALLPTLAFLVDVRHVSVYGSVYAIADISYSVAYAMGPIVAGQIVHNLGFVQLNLGMGLVNVLYAPALLLLRNVCQMKPSHSERDNLLEEAPQGLYDTIRMEERRAPKKGYSTAGNCLSVDENGFDPFKAQRSLSEESSGPEFS
;
A
#
# COMPACT_ATOMS: atom_id res chain seq x y z
N MET A 1 55.74 -20.83 22.77
CA MET A 1 54.78 -19.97 23.51
C MET A 1 53.59 -19.55 22.62
N ASP A 2 53.22 -20.33 21.58
CA ASP A 2 52.14 -19.95 20.63
C ASP A 2 50.80 -20.70 20.81
N GLY A 3 50.69 -21.54 21.86
CA GLY A 3 49.51 -22.37 22.10
C GLY A 3 48.39 -21.68 22.91
N GLU A 4 48.73 -20.77 23.83
CA GLU A 4 47.77 -20.18 24.75
C GLU A 4 46.94 -19.03 24.14
N GLY A 5 47.49 -18.28 23.17
CA GLY A 5 46.77 -17.19 22.50
C GLY A 5 45.63 -17.67 21.58
N ARG A 6 45.80 -18.82 20.90
CA ARG A 6 44.76 -19.41 20.03
C ARG A 6 43.60 -20.02 20.82
N SER A 7 43.86 -20.55 22.01
CA SER A 7 42.86 -21.09 22.93
C SER A 7 41.90 -20.00 23.46
N GLY A 8 42.44 -18.82 23.80
CA GLY A 8 41.63 -17.69 24.28
C GLY A 8 40.70 -17.11 23.20
N LEU A 9 41.17 -17.01 21.96
CA LEU A 9 40.37 -16.52 20.83
C LEU A 9 39.23 -17.48 20.46
N ALA A 10 39.50 -18.78 20.45
CA ALA A 10 38.49 -19.81 20.18
C ALA A 10 37.40 -19.85 21.26
N LYS A 11 37.77 -19.69 22.54
CA LYS A 11 36.80 -19.60 23.64
C LYS A 11 35.94 -18.33 23.56
N SER A 12 36.54 -17.19 23.21
CA SER A 12 35.81 -15.92 23.04
C SER A 12 34.82 -15.99 21.85
N ALA A 13 35.22 -16.60 20.73
CA ALA A 13 34.35 -16.83 19.59
C ALA A 13 33.21 -17.82 19.91
N ALA A 14 33.50 -18.90 20.66
CA ALA A 14 32.50 -19.86 21.10
C ALA A 14 31.46 -19.23 22.04
N VAL A 15 31.89 -18.35 22.96
CA VAL A 15 30.98 -17.60 23.84
C VAL A 15 30.10 -16.65 23.04
N LYS A 16 30.66 -15.89 22.07
CA LYS A 16 29.85 -15.03 21.18
C LYS A 16 28.83 -15.82 20.34
N LEU A 17 29.21 -17.00 19.84
CA LEU A 17 28.31 -17.88 19.10
C LEU A 17 27.22 -18.47 20.00
N CYS A 18 27.54 -18.81 21.25
CA CYS A 18 26.57 -19.30 22.23
C CYS A 18 25.60 -18.19 22.65
N GLU A 19 26.09 -16.98 22.86
CA GLU A 19 25.30 -15.79 23.20
C GLU A 19 24.40 -15.35 22.02
N MET A 20 24.90 -15.42 20.79
CA MET A 20 24.06 -15.30 19.58
C MET A 20 23.02 -16.42 19.50
N GLY A 21 23.39 -17.66 19.81
CA GLY A 21 22.49 -18.81 19.82
C GLY A 21 21.37 -18.69 20.85
N GLU A 22 21.68 -18.19 22.06
CA GLU A 22 20.70 -17.89 23.10
C GLU A 22 19.80 -16.71 22.73
N LYS A 23 20.35 -15.63 22.15
CA LYS A 23 19.54 -14.53 21.61
C LYS A 23 18.63 -15.02 20.49
N THR A 24 19.10 -15.91 19.62
CA THR A 24 18.31 -16.49 18.52
C THR A 24 17.22 -17.42 19.08
N LYS A 25 17.51 -18.19 20.14
CA LYS A 25 16.51 -19.00 20.86
C LYS A 25 15.48 -18.14 21.59
N GLN A 26 15.91 -17.08 22.28
CA GLN A 26 15.02 -16.13 22.93
C GLN A 26 14.12 -15.42 21.92
N PHE A 27 14.68 -15.00 20.78
CA PHE A 27 13.92 -14.44 19.66
C PHE A 27 12.92 -15.47 19.10
N GLY A 28 13.33 -16.73 18.95
CA GLY A 28 12.47 -17.83 18.54
C GLY A 28 11.35 -18.16 19.54
N THR A 29 11.58 -18.02 20.84
CA THR A 29 10.54 -18.19 21.88
C THR A 29 9.63 -16.98 22.02
N ALA A 30 10.16 -15.76 21.82
CA ALA A 30 9.40 -14.52 21.79
C ALA A 30 8.43 -14.47 20.59
N MET A 31 8.85 -15.01 19.44
CA MET A 31 8.02 -15.20 18.25
C MET A 31 6.84 -16.17 18.42
N LYS A 32 6.77 -16.94 19.52
CA LYS A 32 5.62 -17.83 19.80
C LYS A 32 4.44 -17.08 20.41
N ASP A 33 4.64 -15.89 20.98
CA ASP A 33 3.56 -15.09 21.53
C ASP A 33 2.69 -14.52 20.38
N PRO A 34 1.39 -14.85 20.31
CA PRO A 34 0.51 -14.35 19.25
C PRO A 34 0.45 -12.83 19.18
N TYR A 35 0.65 -12.12 20.31
CA TYR A 35 0.64 -10.66 20.34
C TYR A 35 1.91 -10.06 19.70
N GLN A 36 3.08 -10.61 20.00
CA GLN A 36 4.33 -10.18 19.37
C GLN A 36 4.36 -10.53 17.88
N GLN A 37 3.81 -11.69 17.50
CA GLN A 37 3.71 -12.09 16.10
C GLN A 37 2.87 -11.09 15.27
N ARG A 38 1.77 -10.56 15.82
CA ARG A 38 0.94 -9.52 15.19
C ARG A 38 1.70 -8.21 14.99
N ARG A 39 2.48 -7.79 15.99
CA ARG A 39 3.29 -6.57 15.90
C ARG A 39 4.41 -6.69 14.87
N ILE A 40 5.10 -7.83 14.80
CA ILE A 40 6.16 -8.05 13.81
C ILE A 40 5.56 -8.03 12.40
N ILE A 41 4.39 -8.62 12.19
CA ILE A 41 3.71 -8.57 10.89
C ILE A 41 3.30 -7.16 10.51
N LEU A 42 2.80 -6.37 11.46
CA LEU A 42 2.54 -4.96 11.19
C LEU A 42 3.81 -4.24 10.75
N VAL A 43 4.95 -4.49 11.41
CA VAL A 43 6.25 -3.91 11.00
C VAL A 43 6.64 -4.36 9.60
N ILE A 44 6.56 -5.66 9.29
CA ILE A 44 6.89 -6.19 7.96
C ILE A 44 6.04 -5.50 6.89
N VAL A 45 4.73 -5.46 7.08
CA VAL A 45 3.83 -4.83 6.11
C VAL A 45 4.09 -3.33 5.98
N CYS A 46 4.35 -2.63 7.09
CA CYS A 46 4.72 -1.21 7.06
C CYS A 46 6.02 -0.97 6.29
N VAL A 47 7.03 -1.84 6.46
CA VAL A 47 8.31 -1.74 5.74
C VAL A 47 8.12 -2.06 4.27
N ALA A 48 7.36 -3.10 3.91
CA ALA A 48 7.05 -3.45 2.53
C ALA A 48 6.35 -2.29 1.79
N LEU A 49 5.30 -1.72 2.39
CA LEU A 49 4.57 -0.58 1.83
C LEU A 49 5.43 0.68 1.71
N LEU A 50 6.27 0.94 2.72
CA LEU A 50 7.24 2.04 2.69
C LEU A 50 8.24 1.83 1.54
N LEU A 51 8.76 0.61 1.37
CA LEU A 51 9.74 0.29 0.34
C LEU A 51 9.17 0.46 -1.06
N ASP A 52 7.94 0.03 -1.33
CA ASP A 52 7.33 0.22 -2.65
C ASP A 52 7.22 1.70 -3.02
N ASN A 53 6.69 2.50 -2.08
CA ASN A 53 6.55 3.93 -2.27
C ASN A 53 7.89 4.65 -2.37
N MET A 54 8.88 4.20 -1.59
CA MET A 54 10.24 4.71 -1.72
C MET A 54 10.85 4.35 -3.06
N LEU A 55 10.72 3.10 -3.51
CA LEU A 55 11.23 2.63 -4.78
C LEU A 55 10.61 3.37 -5.94
N TYR A 56 9.35 3.81 -5.86
CA TYR A 56 8.67 4.62 -6.88
C TYR A 56 9.15 6.09 -6.93
N MET A 57 9.41 6.70 -5.77
CA MET A 57 9.73 8.13 -5.67
C MET A 57 11.23 8.46 -5.70
N VAL A 58 12.10 7.53 -5.28
CA VAL A 58 13.56 7.73 -5.25
C VAL A 58 14.16 8.03 -6.62
N ILE A 59 13.43 7.64 -7.66
CA ILE A 59 13.83 7.68 -9.05
C ILE A 59 13.67 9.08 -9.65
N VAL A 60 12.68 9.83 -9.17
CA VAL A 60 12.30 11.14 -9.71
C VAL A 60 13.52 12.03 -9.93
N PRO A 61 14.42 12.21 -8.95
CA PRO A 61 15.62 13.01 -9.17
C PRO A 61 16.74 12.31 -9.97
N ILE A 62 16.71 10.98 -10.13
CA ILE A 62 17.84 10.18 -10.65
C ILE A 62 17.72 9.91 -12.15
N ILE A 63 16.54 9.51 -12.63
CA ILE A 63 16.40 8.92 -13.97
C ILE A 63 16.57 9.90 -15.12
N PRO A 64 16.04 11.13 -15.07
CA PRO A 64 16.19 12.08 -16.17
C PRO A 64 17.66 12.31 -16.52
N ASP A 65 18.49 12.50 -15.51
CA ASP A 65 19.93 12.70 -15.65
C ASP A 65 20.65 11.45 -16.16
N TYR A 66 20.36 10.29 -15.56
CA TYR A 66 20.99 9.04 -15.96
C TYR A 66 20.69 8.65 -17.43
N LEU A 67 19.47 8.88 -17.91
CA LEU A 67 19.13 8.60 -19.31
C LEU A 67 19.79 9.63 -20.26
N ALA A 68 19.94 10.88 -19.82
CA ALA A 68 20.68 11.88 -20.58
C ALA A 68 22.17 11.50 -20.73
N GLU A 69 22.79 10.99 -19.66
CA GLU A 69 24.17 10.46 -19.71
C GLU A 69 24.29 9.30 -20.70
N LEU A 70 23.39 8.31 -20.65
CA LEU A 70 23.39 7.17 -21.58
C LEU A 70 23.25 7.58 -23.06
N GLU A 71 22.37 8.53 -23.38
CA GLU A 71 22.23 9.03 -24.76
C GLU A 71 23.48 9.80 -25.22
N SER A 72 24.16 10.50 -24.30
CA SER A 72 25.39 11.22 -24.61
C SER A 72 26.55 10.28 -24.93
N GLU A 73 26.74 9.23 -24.13
CA GLU A 73 27.77 8.20 -24.36
C GLU A 73 27.53 7.47 -25.69
N GLN A 74 26.27 7.14 -25.98
CA GLN A 74 25.89 6.47 -27.22
C GLN A 74 26.09 7.37 -28.44
N SER A 75 25.80 8.66 -28.32
CA SER A 75 26.02 9.65 -29.39
C SER A 75 27.51 9.89 -29.66
N GLU A 76 28.35 10.00 -28.63
CA GLU A 76 29.80 10.13 -28.79
C GLU A 76 30.40 8.91 -29.49
N HIS A 77 29.95 7.70 -29.12
CA HIS A 77 30.42 6.47 -29.75
C HIS A 77 30.04 6.38 -31.23
N VAL A 78 28.84 6.84 -31.62
CA VAL A 78 28.38 6.87 -33.01
C VAL A 78 29.09 7.97 -33.81
N HIS A 79 29.28 9.16 -33.23
CA HIS A 79 29.96 10.28 -33.89
C HIS A 79 31.45 9.99 -34.13
N ALA A 80 32.10 9.26 -33.22
CA ALA A 80 33.48 8.79 -33.37
C ALA A 80 33.65 7.76 -34.51
N VAL A 81 32.59 7.03 -34.88
CA VAL A 81 32.63 5.94 -35.86
C VAL A 81 32.19 6.39 -37.26
N LEU A 82 31.25 7.33 -37.40
CA LEU A 82 30.64 7.63 -38.71
C LEU A 82 31.10 8.92 -39.42
N HIS A 83 31.30 10.07 -38.77
CA HIS A 83 31.62 11.32 -39.51
C HIS A 83 32.35 12.38 -38.67
N PRO A 84 33.59 12.80 -39.03
CA PRO A 84 34.28 13.91 -38.35
C PRO A 84 33.84 15.31 -38.81
N ASN A 85 33.13 15.46 -39.94
CA ASN A 85 32.85 16.77 -40.55
C ASN A 85 31.41 16.88 -41.10
N THR A 86 30.41 17.14 -40.25
CA THR A 86 29.10 17.64 -40.73
C THR A 86 28.44 18.51 -39.65
N SER A 87 28.68 19.82 -39.72
CA SER A 87 28.16 20.84 -38.81
C SER A 87 27.03 21.63 -39.49
N GLY A 88 25.83 21.04 -39.57
CA GLY A 88 24.73 21.69 -40.26
C GLY A 88 23.36 21.05 -40.11
N ASN A 89 22.94 20.68 -38.89
CA ASN A 89 21.53 20.41 -38.54
C ASN A 89 21.23 20.34 -37.02
N SER A 90 22.10 20.92 -36.18
CA SER A 90 22.12 20.68 -34.73
C SER A 90 20.82 21.05 -34.00
N THR A 91 20.17 22.15 -34.37
CA THR A 91 18.99 22.67 -33.64
C THR A 91 17.71 21.85 -33.79
N ASN A 92 17.51 21.18 -34.93
CA ASN A 92 16.37 20.27 -35.10
C ASN A 92 16.65 18.88 -34.53
N GLN A 93 17.92 18.45 -34.56
CA GLN A 93 18.34 17.16 -34.01
C GLN A 93 18.34 17.17 -32.48
N ASP A 94 18.81 18.24 -31.84
CA ASP A 94 18.80 18.40 -30.38
C ASP A 94 17.37 18.42 -29.81
N LYS A 95 16.43 19.09 -30.50
CA LYS A 95 15.01 19.09 -30.11
C LYS A 95 14.38 17.71 -30.27
N SER A 96 14.68 17.00 -31.36
CA SER A 96 14.14 15.65 -31.58
C SER A 96 14.67 14.65 -30.57
N ASN A 97 15.94 14.73 -30.19
CA ASN A 97 16.55 13.84 -29.19
C ASN A 97 15.95 14.10 -27.80
N LYS A 98 15.86 15.37 -27.39
CA LYS A 98 15.25 15.75 -26.12
C LYS A 98 13.79 15.28 -26.01
N ASN A 99 13.03 15.36 -27.10
CA ASN A 99 11.66 14.86 -27.15
C ASN A 99 11.56 13.34 -26.96
N ASN A 100 12.47 12.57 -27.56
CA ASN A 100 12.50 11.11 -27.38
C ASN A 100 12.86 10.74 -25.95
N LEU A 101 13.78 11.47 -25.33
CA LEU A 101 14.20 11.27 -23.94
C LEU A 101 13.05 11.52 -22.96
N ASP A 102 12.32 12.63 -23.08
CA ASP A 102 11.17 12.95 -22.22
C ASP A 102 10.07 11.88 -22.30
N VAL A 103 9.80 11.36 -23.51
CA VAL A 103 8.84 10.26 -23.72
C VAL A 103 9.35 8.96 -23.10
N GLN A 104 10.64 8.62 -23.27
CA GLN A 104 11.25 7.45 -22.65
C GLN A 104 11.19 7.50 -21.11
N ILE A 105 11.47 8.67 -20.52
CA ILE A 105 11.34 8.91 -19.09
C ILE A 105 9.88 8.64 -18.65
N GLY A 106 8.91 9.27 -19.32
CA GLY A 106 7.48 9.10 -19.00
C GLY A 106 7.03 7.65 -19.08
N VAL A 107 7.39 6.93 -20.15
CA VAL A 107 7.08 5.51 -20.32
C VAL A 107 7.74 4.65 -19.23
N LEU A 108 8.97 4.96 -18.83
CA LEU A 108 9.67 4.24 -17.77
C LEU A 108 8.97 4.39 -16.41
N PHE A 109 8.54 5.60 -16.04
CA PHE A 109 7.77 5.83 -14.81
C PHE A 109 6.42 5.09 -14.84
N ALA A 110 5.69 5.19 -15.95
CA ALA A 110 4.38 4.57 -16.09
C ALA A 110 4.43 3.03 -16.13
N SER A 111 5.53 2.43 -16.58
CA SER A 111 5.66 0.97 -16.71
C SER A 111 5.40 0.20 -15.40
N LYS A 112 5.85 0.73 -14.24
CA LYS A 112 5.54 0.16 -12.91
C LYS A 112 4.03 0.16 -12.67
N ALA A 113 3.41 1.32 -12.78
CA ALA A 113 2.00 1.53 -12.47
C ALA A 113 1.07 0.76 -13.42
N ILE A 114 1.43 0.65 -14.71
CA ILE A 114 0.68 -0.14 -15.69
C ILE A 114 0.72 -1.63 -15.31
N LEU A 115 1.90 -2.19 -14.99
CA LEU A 115 1.96 -3.60 -14.63
C LEU A 115 1.26 -3.87 -13.30
N GLN A 116 1.41 -2.98 -12.31
CA GLN A 116 0.69 -3.05 -11.04
C GLN A 116 -0.83 -3.07 -11.26
N LEU A 117 -1.36 -2.15 -12.08
CA LEU A 117 -2.76 -2.08 -12.46
C LEU A 117 -3.29 -3.39 -13.08
N LEU A 118 -2.50 -4.02 -13.95
CA LEU A 118 -2.87 -5.27 -14.62
C LEU A 118 -2.83 -6.47 -13.67
N VAL A 119 -1.91 -6.48 -12.70
CA VAL A 119 -1.70 -7.59 -11.76
C VAL A 119 -2.66 -7.53 -10.58
N ASN A 120 -3.08 -6.35 -10.13
CA ASN A 120 -3.93 -6.17 -8.94
C ASN A 120 -5.21 -7.03 -8.91
N PRO A 121 -5.99 -7.17 -10.01
CA PRO A 121 -7.15 -8.06 -10.01
C PRO A 121 -6.78 -9.54 -9.89
N LEU A 122 -5.62 -9.93 -10.42
CA LEU A 122 -5.12 -11.31 -10.40
C LEU A 122 -4.55 -11.65 -9.02
N SER A 123 -3.84 -10.71 -8.38
CA SER A 123 -3.23 -10.92 -7.06
C SER A 123 -4.28 -11.26 -6.01
N GLY A 124 -5.45 -10.60 -6.01
CA GLY A 124 -6.56 -10.92 -5.11
C GLY A 124 -7.00 -12.39 -5.20
N THR A 125 -7.27 -12.89 -6.41
CA THR A 125 -7.68 -14.29 -6.61
C THR A 125 -6.57 -15.29 -6.22
N PHE A 126 -5.30 -14.89 -6.39
CA PHE A 126 -4.16 -15.72 -6.04
C PHE A 126 -3.97 -15.79 -4.51
N ILE A 127 -4.12 -14.66 -3.82
CA ILE A 127 -4.12 -14.55 -2.36
C ILE A 127 -5.24 -15.41 -1.76
N ASP A 128 -6.44 -15.38 -2.35
CA ASP A 128 -7.57 -16.19 -1.91
C ASP A 128 -7.23 -17.70 -1.95
N ARG A 129 -6.50 -18.15 -2.98
CA ARG A 129 -6.10 -19.56 -3.12
C ARG A 129 -4.93 -19.96 -2.23
N VAL A 130 -3.89 -19.14 -2.15
CA VAL A 130 -2.57 -19.54 -1.62
C VAL A 130 -2.30 -19.01 -0.21
N GLY A 131 -2.99 -17.95 0.22
CA GLY A 131 -2.78 -17.30 1.52
C GLY A 131 -2.18 -15.91 1.35
N TYR A 132 -2.03 -15.17 2.44
CA TYR A 132 -1.41 -13.84 2.43
C TYR A 132 0.13 -13.91 2.52
N ASP A 133 0.66 -14.92 3.22
CA ASP A 133 2.08 -15.06 3.52
C ASP A 133 2.94 -15.28 2.27
N ILE A 134 2.51 -16.22 1.41
CA ILE A 134 3.26 -16.63 0.22
C ILE A 134 3.29 -15.52 -0.83
N PRO A 135 2.18 -14.87 -1.20
CA PRO A 135 2.21 -13.79 -2.19
C PRO A 135 2.96 -12.56 -1.67
N LEU A 136 2.90 -12.23 -0.38
CA LEU A 136 3.75 -11.18 0.20
C LEU A 136 5.24 -11.49 0.04
N LEU A 137 5.66 -12.73 0.32
CA LEU A 137 7.04 -13.18 0.12
C LEU A 137 7.47 -13.13 -1.35
N ILE A 138 6.59 -13.56 -2.27
CA ILE A 138 6.83 -13.46 -3.72
C ILE A 138 7.01 -11.99 -4.11
N GLY A 139 6.13 -11.10 -3.63
CA GLY A 139 6.20 -9.66 -3.87
C GLY A 139 7.53 -9.06 -3.44
N LEU A 140 7.94 -9.28 -2.19
CA LEU A 140 9.22 -8.83 -1.64
C LEU A 140 10.43 -9.39 -2.43
N THR A 141 10.38 -10.68 -2.80
CA THR A 141 11.45 -11.32 -3.58
C THR A 141 11.58 -10.71 -4.97
N VAL A 142 10.45 -10.49 -5.66
CA VAL A 142 10.41 -9.86 -6.98
C VAL A 142 10.89 -8.40 -6.88
N MET A 143 10.45 -7.64 -5.88
CA MET A 143 10.92 -6.28 -5.64
C MET A 143 12.43 -6.22 -5.36
N PHE A 144 12.98 -7.17 -4.60
CA PHE A 144 14.42 -7.27 -4.35
C PHE A 144 15.20 -7.50 -5.64
N PHE A 145 14.87 -8.56 -6.41
CA PHE A 145 15.60 -8.88 -7.63
C PHE A 145 15.46 -7.79 -8.69
N SER A 146 14.26 -7.24 -8.86
CA SER A 146 14.02 -6.15 -9.81
C SER A 146 14.77 -4.87 -9.43
N THR A 147 14.85 -4.52 -8.14
CA THR A 147 15.67 -3.40 -7.66
C THR A 147 17.16 -3.64 -7.91
N CYS A 148 17.65 -4.87 -7.69
CA CYS A 148 19.03 -5.23 -8.02
C CYS A 148 19.31 -5.10 -9.54
N ILE A 149 18.42 -5.61 -10.39
CA ILE A 149 18.53 -5.46 -11.85
C ILE A 149 18.53 -3.98 -12.24
N PHE A 150 17.71 -3.15 -11.58
CA PHE A 150 17.68 -1.71 -11.83
C PHE A 150 18.99 -1.01 -11.44
N ALA A 151 19.58 -1.40 -10.31
CA ALA A 151 20.84 -0.84 -9.81
C ALA A 151 22.01 -1.08 -10.78
N PHE A 152 22.09 -2.28 -11.37
CA PHE A 152 23.15 -2.66 -12.32
C PHE A 152 22.75 -2.51 -13.80
N GLY A 153 21.55 -2.01 -14.09
CA GLY A 153 21.06 -1.85 -15.45
C GLY A 153 21.73 -0.69 -16.17
N GLU A 154 22.41 -0.98 -17.28
CA GLU A 154 23.12 0.00 -18.12
C GLU A 154 22.40 0.30 -19.44
N ASN A 155 21.28 -0.39 -19.72
CA ASN A 155 20.49 -0.22 -20.94
C ASN A 155 19.03 0.13 -20.62
N TYR A 156 18.40 0.96 -21.45
CA TYR A 156 16.98 1.35 -21.29
C TYR A 156 16.04 0.14 -21.17
N ALA A 157 16.22 -0.89 -22.01
CA ALA A 157 15.39 -2.10 -21.97
C ALA A 157 15.50 -2.84 -20.63
N THR A 158 16.69 -2.90 -20.02
CA THR A 158 16.90 -3.51 -18.71
C THR A 158 16.22 -2.71 -17.60
N LEU A 159 16.28 -1.37 -17.66
CA LEU A 159 15.58 -0.50 -16.73
C LEU A 159 14.07 -0.65 -16.84
N PHE A 160 13.55 -0.68 -18.07
CA PHE A 160 12.13 -0.87 -18.34
C PHE A 160 11.62 -2.22 -17.82
N MET A 161 12.35 -3.30 -18.08
CA MET A 161 12.02 -4.63 -17.56
C MET A 161 12.05 -4.65 -16.03
N ALA A 162 13.09 -4.07 -15.42
CA ALA A 162 13.20 -3.99 -13.98
C ALA A 162 12.04 -3.22 -13.34
N ARG A 163 11.58 -2.12 -13.96
CA ARG A 163 10.43 -1.35 -13.45
C ARG A 163 9.09 -2.02 -13.60
N SER A 164 8.91 -2.69 -14.73
CA SER A 164 7.76 -3.54 -14.92
C SER A 164 7.73 -4.58 -13.79
N LEU A 165 8.84 -5.31 -13.57
CA LEU A 165 8.94 -6.31 -12.49
C LEU A 165 8.70 -5.73 -11.08
N GLN A 166 9.14 -4.49 -10.80
CA GLN A 166 8.81 -3.82 -9.53
C GLN A 166 7.29 -3.65 -9.36
N GLY A 167 6.56 -3.28 -10.41
CA GLY A 167 5.10 -3.19 -10.40
C GLY A 167 4.41 -4.53 -10.12
N LEU A 168 4.94 -5.63 -10.66
CA LEU A 168 4.48 -6.99 -10.34
C LEU A 168 4.68 -7.31 -8.85
N GLY A 169 5.87 -7.00 -8.31
CA GLY A 169 6.20 -7.25 -6.92
C GLY A 169 5.34 -6.43 -5.95
N SER A 170 5.16 -5.14 -6.25
CA SER A 170 4.30 -4.19 -5.52
C SER A 170 2.86 -4.67 -5.46
N ALA A 171 2.26 -5.04 -6.59
CA ALA A 171 0.88 -5.54 -6.63
C ALA A 171 0.64 -6.72 -5.67
N PHE A 172 1.60 -7.65 -5.56
CA PHE A 172 1.49 -8.74 -4.60
C PHE A 172 1.77 -8.30 -3.15
N ALA A 173 2.77 -7.46 -2.92
CA ALA A 173 3.14 -7.00 -1.59
C ALA A 173 2.04 -6.14 -0.95
N ASP A 174 1.49 -5.19 -1.70
CA ASP A 174 0.53 -4.20 -1.20
C ASP A 174 -0.82 -4.88 -0.87
N THR A 175 -1.35 -5.66 -1.82
CA THR A 175 -2.61 -6.38 -1.63
C THR A 175 -2.52 -7.43 -0.52
N SER A 176 -1.42 -8.18 -0.45
CA SER A 176 -1.24 -9.21 0.58
C SER A 176 -0.97 -8.60 1.95
N GLY A 177 -0.15 -7.55 2.03
CA GLY A 177 0.22 -6.91 3.28
C GLY A 177 -0.99 -6.29 3.98
N ILE A 178 -1.78 -5.51 3.23
CA ILE A 178 -2.97 -4.87 3.78
C ILE A 178 -4.02 -5.92 4.17
N ALA A 179 -4.23 -6.95 3.34
CA ALA A 179 -5.14 -8.04 3.66
C ALA A 179 -4.67 -8.85 4.89
N MET A 180 -3.36 -9.06 5.04
CA MET A 180 -2.78 -9.74 6.20
C MET A 180 -3.01 -8.96 7.50
N ILE A 181 -2.89 -7.62 7.48
CA ILE A 181 -3.25 -6.79 8.64
C ILE A 181 -4.76 -6.94 8.92
N ALA A 182 -5.60 -6.82 7.90
CA ALA A 182 -7.05 -6.89 8.08
C ALA A 182 -7.53 -8.24 8.65
N ASP A 183 -6.88 -9.35 8.28
CA ASP A 183 -7.18 -10.68 8.81
C ASP A 183 -6.65 -10.89 10.24
N LYS A 184 -5.43 -10.43 10.52
CA LYS A 184 -4.77 -10.73 11.80
C LYS A 184 -5.27 -9.87 12.96
N TYR A 185 -5.80 -8.68 12.67
CA TYR A 185 -6.43 -7.80 13.64
C TYR A 185 -7.96 -7.94 13.54
N THR A 186 -8.54 -8.77 14.41
CA THR A 186 -9.97 -9.10 14.40
C THR A 186 -10.86 -8.01 15.00
N GLU A 187 -10.31 -7.19 15.89
CA GLU A 187 -11.05 -6.12 16.56
C GLU A 187 -11.04 -4.85 15.70
N GLU A 188 -12.21 -4.26 15.44
CA GLU A 188 -12.35 -3.15 14.50
C GLU A 188 -11.47 -1.94 14.85
N THR A 189 -11.33 -1.64 16.15
CA THR A 189 -10.54 -0.53 16.67
C THR A 189 -9.04 -0.75 16.48
N GLU A 190 -8.54 -1.94 16.84
CA GLU A 190 -7.13 -2.31 16.64
C GLU A 190 -6.78 -2.41 15.15
N ARG A 191 -7.68 -2.98 14.35
CA ARG A 191 -7.51 -3.12 12.89
C ARG A 191 -7.42 -1.77 12.21
N SER A 192 -8.35 -0.87 12.49
CA SER A 192 -8.37 0.49 11.93
C SER A 192 -7.11 1.26 12.30
N ARG A 193 -6.62 1.08 13.53
CA ARG A 193 -5.35 1.66 13.98
C ARG A 193 -4.15 1.06 13.24
N ALA A 194 -4.09 -0.25 13.08
CA ALA A 194 -3.01 -0.94 12.37
C ALA A 194 -2.96 -0.54 10.88
N LEU A 195 -4.11 -0.50 10.22
CA LEU A 195 -4.24 -0.01 8.83
C LEU A 195 -3.86 1.46 8.71
N GLY A 196 -4.28 2.31 9.67
CA GLY A 196 -3.88 3.72 9.70
C GLY A 196 -2.36 3.91 9.82
N ILE A 197 -1.68 3.06 10.61
CA ILE A 197 -0.22 3.06 10.70
C ILE A 197 0.39 2.63 9.36
N ALA A 198 -0.11 1.57 8.74
CA ALA A 198 0.37 1.10 7.43
C ALA A 198 0.25 2.17 6.34
N LEU A 199 -0.91 2.84 6.25
CA LEU A 199 -1.14 3.93 5.30
C LEU A 199 -0.23 5.15 5.57
N ALA A 200 0.07 5.44 6.84
CA ALA A 200 1.01 6.51 7.16
C ALA A 200 2.44 6.21 6.65
N PHE A 201 2.84 4.93 6.62
CA PHE A 201 4.13 4.50 6.09
C PHE A 201 4.21 4.61 4.55
N ILE A 202 3.10 4.40 3.83
CA ILE A 202 2.99 4.70 2.39
C ILE A 202 3.34 6.17 2.14
N SER A 203 2.62 7.08 2.79
CA SER A 203 2.85 8.52 2.63
C SER A 203 4.27 8.94 3.05
N PHE A 204 4.77 8.38 4.15
CA PHE A 204 6.14 8.61 4.60
C PHE A 204 7.17 8.18 3.55
N GLY A 205 7.00 6.99 2.96
CA GLY A 205 7.86 6.49 1.90
C GLY A 205 7.90 7.42 0.68
N SER A 206 6.74 7.86 0.20
CA SER A 206 6.64 8.74 -0.97
C SER A 206 7.31 10.10 -0.76
N LEU A 207 7.22 10.66 0.46
CA LEU A 207 7.73 12.00 0.76
C LEU A 207 9.23 12.01 1.11
N VAL A 208 9.74 10.96 1.75
CA VAL A 208 11.16 10.85 2.14
C VAL A 208 12.03 10.39 0.98
N ALA A 209 11.45 9.73 -0.02
CA ALA A 209 12.21 9.12 -1.10
C ALA A 209 12.90 10.09 -2.08
N PRO A 210 12.30 11.20 -2.55
CA PRO A 210 13.02 12.14 -3.41
C PRO A 210 14.23 12.79 -2.71
N PRO A 211 14.14 13.25 -1.45
CA PRO A 211 15.32 13.69 -0.69
C PRO A 211 16.36 12.58 -0.52
N PHE A 212 15.93 11.37 -0.17
CA PHE A 212 16.81 10.22 -0.01
C PHE A 212 17.54 9.88 -1.32
N GLY A 213 16.83 9.85 -2.44
CA GLY A 213 17.38 9.58 -3.77
C GLY A 213 18.33 10.65 -4.26
N GLY A 214 17.92 11.92 -4.20
CA GLY A 214 18.73 13.04 -4.67
C GLY A 214 20.05 13.19 -3.92
N VAL A 215 20.04 13.04 -2.58
CA VAL A 215 21.26 13.13 -1.77
C VAL A 215 22.19 11.95 -2.06
N LEU A 216 21.70 10.70 -1.99
CA LEU A 216 22.57 9.54 -2.19
C LEU A 216 23.12 9.47 -3.62
N TYR A 217 22.33 9.88 -4.61
CA TYR A 217 22.77 9.93 -6.00
C TYR A 217 23.94 10.89 -6.18
N GLN A 218 23.85 12.11 -5.62
CA GLN A 218 24.90 13.12 -5.78
C GLN A 218 26.23 12.70 -5.13
N PHE A 219 26.19 12.03 -3.97
CA PHE A 219 27.41 11.67 -3.23
C PHE A 219 27.98 10.30 -3.58
N ALA A 220 27.16 9.36 -4.04
CA ALA A 220 27.56 7.96 -4.18
C ALA A 220 27.12 7.31 -5.50
N GLY A 221 26.50 8.08 -6.40
CA GLY A 221 26.05 7.65 -7.71
C GLY A 221 24.76 6.81 -7.70
N LYS A 222 24.25 6.50 -8.90
CA LYS A 222 23.00 5.73 -9.14
C LYS A 222 22.88 4.45 -8.32
N ARG A 223 23.95 3.68 -8.20
CA ARG A 223 23.88 2.29 -7.69
C ARG A 223 23.49 2.24 -6.20
N VAL A 224 23.92 3.23 -5.42
CA VAL A 224 23.84 3.19 -3.96
C VAL A 224 22.40 3.32 -3.42
N PRO A 225 21.56 4.30 -3.83
CA PRO A 225 20.16 4.37 -3.39
C PRO A 225 19.41 3.05 -3.58
N PHE A 226 19.56 2.41 -4.74
CA PHE A 226 18.87 1.16 -5.07
C PHE A 226 19.43 -0.04 -4.31
N ILE A 227 20.75 -0.14 -4.12
CA ILE A 227 21.34 -1.22 -3.30
C ILE A 227 20.88 -1.12 -1.85
N VAL A 228 20.81 0.10 -1.29
CA VAL A 228 20.30 0.31 0.08
C VAL A 228 18.85 -0.16 0.19
N LEU A 229 17.98 0.24 -0.74
CA LEU A 229 16.58 -0.20 -0.76
C LEU A 229 16.45 -1.72 -0.97
N ALA A 230 17.29 -2.32 -1.82
CA ALA A 230 17.33 -3.76 -2.02
C ALA A 230 17.74 -4.50 -0.73
N CYS A 231 18.73 -4.00 0.01
CA CYS A 231 19.14 -4.58 1.29
C CYS A 231 18.02 -4.53 2.34
N ILE A 232 17.27 -3.43 2.41
CA ILE A 232 16.12 -3.30 3.31
C ILE A 232 15.01 -4.27 2.89
N CYS A 233 14.72 -4.38 1.58
CA CYS A 233 13.75 -5.34 1.04
C CYS A 233 14.12 -6.80 1.35
N LEU A 234 15.40 -7.15 1.22
CA LEU A 234 15.90 -8.47 1.56
C LEU A 234 15.79 -8.76 3.06
N ALA A 235 16.11 -7.77 3.91
CA ALA A 235 15.96 -7.88 5.36
C ALA A 235 14.50 -8.07 5.77
N ASP A 236 13.57 -7.37 5.12
CA ASP A 236 12.13 -7.50 5.36
C ASP A 236 11.59 -8.86 4.91
N GLY A 237 12.00 -9.35 3.73
CA GLY A 237 11.67 -10.70 3.26
C GLY A 237 12.23 -11.79 4.17
N PHE A 238 13.44 -11.61 4.71
CA PHE A 238 14.01 -12.52 5.69
C PHE A 238 13.23 -12.49 7.01
N LEU A 239 12.85 -11.30 7.49
CA LEU A 239 12.01 -11.15 8.68
C LEU A 239 10.66 -11.86 8.51
N LEU A 240 10.03 -11.73 7.33
CA LEU A 240 8.81 -12.45 7.00
C LEU A 240 9.00 -13.97 7.07
N LEU A 241 10.08 -14.51 6.50
CA LEU A 241 10.38 -15.95 6.57
C LEU A 241 10.50 -16.47 8.00
N THR A 242 11.02 -15.66 8.94
CA THR A 242 11.09 -16.07 10.35
C THR A 242 9.72 -16.15 11.04
N VAL A 243 8.73 -15.43 10.52
CA VAL A 243 7.38 -15.31 11.12
C VAL A 243 6.36 -16.24 10.45
N ILE A 244 6.58 -16.60 9.18
CA ILE A 244 5.74 -17.55 8.45
C ILE A 244 5.79 -18.89 9.20
N LYS A 245 4.65 -19.29 9.78
CA LYS A 245 4.49 -20.65 10.30
C LYS A 245 4.22 -21.56 9.09
N PRO A 246 4.94 -22.67 8.93
CA PRO A 246 4.67 -23.61 7.85
C PRO A 246 3.24 -24.16 8.01
N PHE A 247 2.35 -23.78 7.09
CA PHE A 247 1.00 -24.31 6.88
C PHE A 247 0.12 -24.48 8.13
N SER A 248 -0.54 -23.41 8.57
CA SER A 248 -1.79 -23.57 9.33
C SER A 248 -2.98 -23.60 8.38
N ASN A 249 -3.24 -24.77 7.81
CA ASN A 249 -4.38 -25.12 6.94
C ASN A 249 -5.78 -24.98 7.59
N ARG A 250 -5.95 -24.28 8.73
CA ARG A 250 -7.07 -24.58 9.64
C ARG A 250 -8.26 -23.62 9.66
N THR A 251 -8.38 -22.65 8.75
CA THR A 251 -9.55 -21.72 8.82
C THR A 251 -10.04 -21.17 7.47
N ARG A 252 -9.78 -21.84 6.33
CA ARG A 252 -10.09 -21.27 5.01
C ARG A 252 -11.35 -21.80 4.33
N GLU A 253 -12.01 -22.82 4.89
CA GLU A 253 -13.27 -23.35 4.33
C GLU A 253 -14.47 -22.40 4.49
N ASN A 254 -14.38 -21.38 5.35
CA ASN A 254 -15.52 -20.53 5.75
C ASN A 254 -15.33 -19.02 5.50
N MET A 255 -14.33 -18.62 4.71
CA MET A 255 -14.27 -17.22 4.26
C MET A 255 -15.27 -17.03 3.11
N PRO A 256 -16.25 -16.11 3.26
CA PRO A 256 -17.19 -15.82 2.20
C PRO A 256 -16.42 -15.31 0.99
N VAL A 257 -16.73 -15.86 -0.17
CA VAL A 257 -16.24 -15.33 -1.44
C VAL A 257 -16.78 -13.91 -1.53
N GLY A 258 -15.88 -12.93 -1.39
CA GLY A 258 -16.24 -11.53 -1.53
C GLY A 258 -16.87 -11.27 -2.89
N THR A 259 -17.69 -10.23 -2.96
CA THR A 259 -18.18 -9.76 -4.25
C THR A 259 -16.99 -9.45 -5.17
N PRO A 260 -17.01 -9.88 -6.44
CA PRO A 260 -15.87 -9.69 -7.33
C PRO A 260 -15.61 -8.21 -7.62
N ILE A 261 -14.33 -7.80 -7.66
CA ILE A 261 -13.88 -6.40 -7.77
C ILE A 261 -14.59 -5.64 -8.91
N HIS A 262 -14.81 -6.27 -10.06
CA HIS A 262 -15.49 -5.64 -11.19
C HIS A 262 -16.90 -5.15 -10.83
N ARG A 263 -17.61 -5.87 -9.95
CA ARG A 263 -18.96 -5.52 -9.52
C ARG A 263 -18.95 -4.37 -8.51
N LEU A 264 -17.92 -4.29 -7.66
CA LEU A 264 -17.73 -3.15 -6.76
C LEU A 264 -17.40 -1.88 -7.55
N MET A 265 -16.52 -1.97 -8.55
CA MET A 265 -16.13 -0.80 -9.37
C MET A 265 -17.28 -0.21 -10.19
N VAL A 266 -18.33 -0.99 -10.47
CA VAL A 266 -19.52 -0.53 -11.19
C VAL A 266 -20.53 0.16 -10.25
N ASP A 267 -20.40 -0.01 -8.92
CA ASP A 267 -21.26 0.71 -7.99
C ASP A 267 -21.00 2.22 -8.08
N PRO A 268 -22.03 3.05 -8.30
CA PRO A 268 -21.84 4.48 -8.55
C PRO A 268 -21.17 5.22 -7.39
N TYR A 269 -21.41 4.82 -6.15
CA TYR A 269 -20.79 5.49 -5.00
C TYR A 269 -19.32 5.09 -4.84
N ILE A 270 -19.01 3.80 -5.07
CA ILE A 270 -17.63 3.27 -5.02
C ILE A 270 -16.82 3.90 -6.16
N ALA A 271 -17.40 4.01 -7.35
CA ALA A 271 -16.79 4.64 -8.51
C ALA A 271 -16.50 6.13 -8.30
N VAL A 272 -17.38 6.88 -7.60
CA VAL A 272 -17.14 8.28 -7.24
C VAL A 272 -15.96 8.41 -6.28
N VAL A 273 -15.87 7.53 -5.28
CA VAL A 273 -14.74 7.53 -4.34
C VAL A 273 -13.43 7.15 -5.05
N ALA A 274 -13.45 6.08 -5.84
CA ALA A 274 -12.30 5.64 -6.63
C ALA A 274 -11.83 6.74 -7.59
N GLY A 275 -12.76 7.36 -8.32
CA GLY A 275 -12.45 8.47 -9.22
C GLY A 275 -11.91 9.70 -8.49
N ALA A 276 -12.41 10.01 -7.30
CA ALA A 276 -11.84 11.09 -6.48
C ALA A 276 -10.40 10.79 -6.04
N LEU A 277 -10.10 9.55 -5.63
CA LEU A 277 -8.73 9.12 -5.28
C LEU A 277 -7.79 9.24 -6.49
N THR A 278 -8.24 8.84 -7.69
CA THR A 278 -7.47 9.03 -8.92
C THR A 278 -7.24 10.50 -9.22
N VAL A 279 -8.29 11.33 -9.23
CA VAL A 279 -8.19 12.75 -9.61
C VAL A 279 -7.33 13.55 -8.63
N ALA A 280 -7.42 13.24 -7.33
CA ALA A 280 -6.59 13.87 -6.30
C ALA A 280 -5.09 13.60 -6.50
N ASN A 281 -4.73 12.42 -7.01
CA ASN A 281 -3.33 12.02 -7.23
C ASN A 281 -2.77 12.40 -8.60
N ILE A 282 -3.61 12.86 -9.55
CA ILE A 282 -3.18 13.34 -10.86
C ILE A 282 -2.10 14.44 -10.74
N PRO A 283 -2.27 15.52 -9.95
CA PRO A 283 -1.26 16.57 -9.88
C PRO A 283 0.09 16.08 -9.40
N LEU A 284 0.11 15.15 -8.44
CA LEU A 284 1.33 14.55 -7.93
C LEU A 284 2.01 13.72 -9.04
N ALA A 285 1.27 12.80 -9.66
CA ALA A 285 1.76 11.93 -10.74
C ALA A 285 2.31 12.69 -11.96
N PHE A 286 1.73 13.84 -12.29
CA PHE A 286 2.17 14.68 -13.41
C PHE A 286 3.31 15.62 -13.03
N LEU A 287 3.34 16.14 -11.79
CA LEU A 287 4.41 17.01 -11.31
C LEU A 287 5.71 16.23 -11.13
N GLU A 288 5.67 14.98 -10.68
CA GLU A 288 6.85 14.14 -10.47
C GLU A 288 7.86 14.18 -11.64
N PRO A 289 7.52 13.79 -12.88
CA PRO A 289 8.47 13.81 -13.99
C PRO A 289 8.73 15.22 -14.54
N THR A 290 7.80 16.16 -14.37
CA THR A 290 7.90 17.49 -15.01
C THR A 290 8.60 18.53 -14.15
N ILE A 291 8.56 18.38 -12.83
CA ILE A 291 9.12 19.35 -11.88
C ILE A 291 10.64 19.41 -11.96
N ALA A 292 11.31 18.27 -12.15
CA ALA A 292 12.77 18.21 -12.28
C ALA A 292 13.24 19.02 -13.50
N ASN A 293 12.67 18.76 -14.67
CA ASN A 293 12.98 19.46 -15.92
C ASN A 293 12.62 20.96 -15.85
N TRP A 294 11.50 21.29 -15.20
CA TRP A 294 11.08 22.69 -15.06
C TRP A 294 11.99 23.47 -14.09
N MET A 295 12.38 22.86 -12.97
CA MET A 295 13.31 23.47 -12.02
C MET A 295 14.71 23.65 -12.62
N GLU A 296 15.20 22.69 -13.40
CA GLU A 296 16.48 22.81 -14.09
C GLU A 296 16.47 23.97 -15.10
N SER A 297 15.43 24.05 -15.94
CA SER A 297 15.31 25.07 -16.99
C SER A 297 15.01 26.47 -16.46
N THR A 298 14.28 26.60 -15.35
CA THR A 298 13.82 27.89 -14.81
C THR A 298 14.72 28.40 -13.68
N MET A 299 15.29 27.50 -12.87
CA MET A 299 15.99 27.84 -11.62
C MET A 299 17.46 27.40 -11.59
N HIS A 300 17.97 26.69 -12.60
CA HIS A 300 19.33 26.11 -12.63
C HIS A 300 19.67 25.29 -11.38
N SER A 301 18.66 24.63 -10.82
CA SER A 301 18.77 23.91 -9.56
C SER A 301 19.51 22.58 -9.73
N SER A 302 20.27 22.21 -8.71
CA SER A 302 20.94 20.92 -8.60
C SER A 302 19.98 19.81 -8.15
N GLN A 303 20.35 18.55 -8.36
CA GLN A 303 19.43 17.42 -8.14
C GLN A 303 19.02 17.20 -6.69
N TRP A 304 19.92 17.48 -5.73
CA TRP A 304 19.56 17.43 -4.32
C TRP A 304 18.53 18.51 -3.96
N GLU A 305 18.51 19.65 -4.66
CA GLU A 305 17.49 20.69 -4.47
C GLU A 305 16.14 20.22 -4.99
N VAL A 306 16.09 19.56 -6.16
CA VAL A 306 14.86 18.92 -6.68
C VAL A 306 14.30 17.94 -5.65
N GLY A 307 15.14 17.05 -5.12
CA GLY A 307 14.74 16.10 -4.06
C GLY A 307 14.28 16.81 -2.77
N LEU A 308 15.04 17.81 -2.31
CA LEU A 308 14.78 18.52 -1.07
C LEU A 308 13.49 19.36 -1.12
N THR A 309 13.02 19.74 -2.31
CA THR A 309 11.76 20.49 -2.48
C THR A 309 10.55 19.73 -1.91
N TRP A 310 10.59 18.39 -1.94
CA TRP A 310 9.51 17.54 -1.43
C TRP A 310 9.55 17.36 0.09
N LEU A 311 10.69 17.58 0.73
CA LEU A 311 10.86 17.33 2.17
C LEU A 311 9.98 18.24 3.05
N PRO A 312 9.89 19.57 2.81
CA PRO A 312 8.97 20.42 3.56
C PRO A 312 7.50 20.04 3.40
N ALA A 313 7.10 19.48 2.25
CA ALA A 313 5.72 19.06 1.98
C ALA A 313 5.29 17.88 2.87
N PHE A 314 6.24 17.19 3.52
CA PHE A 314 5.97 16.16 4.51
C PHE A 314 5.17 16.66 5.72
N PHE A 315 5.54 17.84 6.27
CA PHE A 315 4.89 18.34 7.48
C PHE A 315 3.42 18.71 7.25
N PRO A 316 3.06 19.42 6.17
CA PRO A 316 1.66 19.64 5.80
C PRO A 316 0.93 18.33 5.51
N HIS A 317 1.54 17.37 4.82
CA HIS A 317 0.88 16.08 4.58
C HIS A 317 0.48 15.39 5.89
N VAL A 318 1.41 15.25 6.85
CA VAL A 318 1.13 14.67 8.17
C VAL A 318 0.09 15.48 8.94
N LEU A 319 0.17 16.81 8.88
CA LEU A 319 -0.81 17.70 9.49
C LEU A 319 -2.21 17.49 8.89
N GLY A 320 -2.31 17.31 7.57
CA GLY A 320 -3.55 17.02 6.85
C GLY A 320 -4.17 15.69 7.29
N VAL A 321 -3.38 14.64 7.42
CA VAL A 321 -3.84 13.35 7.96
C VAL A 321 -4.34 13.52 9.40
N TYR A 322 -3.53 14.12 10.29
CA TYR A 322 -3.89 14.34 11.69
C TYR A 322 -5.18 15.15 11.83
N MET A 323 -5.29 16.23 11.06
CA MET A 323 -6.45 17.11 11.09
C MET A 323 -7.71 16.36 10.61
N THR A 324 -7.61 15.62 9.51
CA THR A 324 -8.74 14.86 8.95
C THR A 324 -9.21 13.76 9.88
N VAL A 325 -8.29 12.96 10.46
CA VAL A 325 -8.65 11.93 11.44
C VAL A 325 -9.38 12.54 12.64
N LYS A 326 -8.85 13.63 13.20
CA LYS A 326 -9.43 14.30 14.38
C LYS A 326 -10.81 14.89 14.08
N LEU A 327 -10.99 15.45 12.88
CA LEU A 327 -12.27 16.01 12.43
C LEU A 327 -13.29 14.91 12.12
N ALA A 328 -12.88 13.86 11.41
CA ALA A 328 -13.72 12.70 11.09
C ALA A 328 -14.21 11.99 12.35
N ALA A 329 -13.39 11.91 13.40
CA ALA A 329 -13.80 11.34 14.69
C ALA A 329 -14.88 12.17 15.41
N ARG A 330 -14.92 13.49 15.19
CA ARG A 330 -15.94 14.38 15.78
C ARG A 330 -17.22 14.44 14.94
N ARG A 331 -17.08 14.45 13.62
CA ARG A 331 -18.17 14.62 12.64
C ARG A 331 -17.97 13.67 11.46
N PRO A 332 -18.32 12.38 11.62
CA PRO A 332 -18.18 11.40 10.54
C PRO A 332 -19.07 11.73 9.34
N ASP A 333 -20.19 12.42 9.57
CA ASP A 333 -21.14 12.90 8.56
C ASP A 333 -20.55 13.90 7.54
N LEU A 334 -19.41 14.50 7.84
CA LEU A 334 -18.75 15.51 7.02
C LEU A 334 -17.52 14.99 6.25
N GLN A 335 -17.29 13.67 6.20
CA GLN A 335 -16.15 13.09 5.47
C GLN A 335 -16.11 13.50 3.99
N TRP A 336 -17.26 13.52 3.31
CA TRP A 336 -17.36 13.97 1.92
C TRP A 336 -16.94 15.45 1.74
N PHE A 337 -17.20 16.29 2.75
CA PHE A 337 -16.85 17.71 2.72
C PHE A 337 -15.34 17.91 2.88
N TYR A 338 -14.68 17.13 3.75
CA TYR A 338 -13.23 17.16 3.89
C TYR A 338 -12.53 16.72 2.60
N GLY A 339 -13.04 15.68 1.95
CA GLY A 339 -12.59 15.28 0.62
C GLY A 339 -12.77 16.40 -0.41
N ALA A 340 -13.94 17.03 -0.49
CA ALA A 340 -14.21 18.11 -1.43
C ALA A 340 -13.33 19.34 -1.18
N LEU A 341 -13.11 19.69 0.10
CA LEU A 341 -12.19 20.74 0.49
C LEU A 341 -10.75 20.40 0.05
N GLY A 342 -10.31 19.16 0.25
CA GLY A 342 -9.03 18.66 -0.24
C GLY A 342 -8.85 18.86 -1.73
N MET A 343 -9.84 18.46 -2.55
CA MET A 343 -9.82 18.63 -4.01
C MET A 343 -9.67 20.10 -4.43
N VAL A 344 -10.38 21.02 -3.76
CA VAL A 344 -10.26 22.46 -4.04
C VAL A 344 -8.89 23.00 -3.66
N VAL A 345 -8.34 22.56 -2.52
CA VAL A 345 -7.00 22.96 -2.07
C VAL A 345 -5.92 22.45 -3.03
N ILE A 346 -6.03 21.20 -3.49
CA ILE A 346 -5.15 20.63 -4.52
C ILE A 346 -5.22 21.51 -5.77
N GLY A 347 -6.43 21.79 -6.27
CA GLY A 347 -6.61 22.54 -7.50
C GLY A 347 -6.08 23.98 -7.44
N ALA A 348 -6.35 24.70 -6.34
CA ALA A 348 -5.81 26.05 -6.13
C ALA A 348 -4.27 26.04 -6.04
N SER A 349 -3.71 25.04 -5.37
CA SER A 349 -2.26 24.90 -5.20
C SER A 349 -1.58 24.56 -6.53
N SER A 350 -2.14 23.65 -7.32
CA SER A 350 -1.64 23.31 -8.67
C SER A 350 -1.63 24.52 -9.60
N CYS A 351 -2.67 25.36 -9.57
CA CYS A 351 -2.69 26.59 -10.38
C CYS A 351 -1.61 27.62 -9.99
N THR A 352 -1.07 27.53 -8.77
CA THR A 352 -0.06 28.46 -8.26
C THR A 352 1.36 28.01 -8.59
N VAL A 353 1.60 26.71 -8.85
CA VAL A 353 2.93 26.15 -9.17
C VAL A 353 3.66 26.92 -10.29
N PRO A 354 3.04 27.24 -11.44
CA PRO A 354 3.75 27.91 -12.53
C PRO A 354 4.10 29.37 -12.25
N ALA A 355 3.50 30.00 -11.23
CA ALA A 355 3.77 31.39 -10.86
C ALA A 355 5.05 31.54 -10.01
N CYS A 356 5.58 30.44 -9.46
CA CYS A 356 6.74 30.43 -8.59
C CYS A 356 8.03 30.62 -9.40
N LYS A 357 8.87 31.60 -9.04
CA LYS A 357 10.17 31.85 -9.71
C LYS A 357 11.38 31.56 -8.83
N THR A 358 11.14 31.08 -7.62
CA THR A 358 12.20 30.84 -6.63
C THR A 358 11.91 29.52 -5.90
N PHE A 359 12.98 28.81 -5.52
CA PHE A 359 12.92 27.57 -4.74
C PHE A 359 11.97 27.66 -3.53
N GLY A 360 12.11 28.71 -2.71
CA GLY A 360 11.25 28.92 -1.54
C GLY A 360 9.77 29.15 -1.87
N GLN A 361 9.47 29.75 -3.02
CA GLN A 361 8.10 29.98 -3.46
C GLN A 361 7.44 28.70 -3.97
N LEU A 362 8.19 27.76 -4.53
CA LEU A 362 7.69 26.49 -5.04
C LEU A 362 7.29 25.52 -3.92
N ILE A 363 7.93 25.62 -2.76
CA ILE A 363 7.59 24.80 -1.59
C ILE A 363 6.15 25.02 -1.14
N ALA A 364 5.66 26.27 -1.14
CA ALA A 364 4.32 26.60 -0.66
C ALA A 364 3.17 25.90 -1.42
N PRO A 365 3.10 25.92 -2.78
CA PRO A 365 2.07 25.19 -3.50
C PRO A 365 2.25 23.67 -3.41
N LEU A 366 3.48 23.14 -3.35
CA LEU A 366 3.68 21.69 -3.14
C LEU A 366 3.15 21.22 -1.79
N CYS A 367 3.42 22.00 -0.73
CA CYS A 367 2.83 21.81 0.59
C CYS A 367 1.29 21.80 0.53
N GLY A 368 0.69 22.70 -0.25
CA GLY A 368 -0.76 22.74 -0.46
C GLY A 368 -1.31 21.51 -1.19
N ILE A 369 -0.62 21.05 -2.24
CA ILE A 369 -0.99 19.82 -2.97
C ILE A 369 -0.93 18.61 -2.03
N CYS A 370 0.17 18.39 -1.33
CA CYS A 370 0.32 17.25 -0.41
C CYS A 370 -0.65 17.31 0.77
N PHE A 371 -0.92 18.50 1.32
CA PHE A 371 -1.94 18.67 2.36
C PHE A 371 -3.34 18.32 1.83
N GLY A 372 -3.66 18.75 0.60
CA GLY A 372 -4.93 18.44 -0.04
C GLY A 372 -5.10 16.95 -0.34
N ILE A 373 -4.05 16.27 -0.84
CA ILE A 373 -4.05 14.81 -1.05
C ILE A 373 -4.29 14.09 0.28
N ALA A 374 -3.60 14.50 1.35
CA ALA A 374 -3.79 13.93 2.67
C ALA A 374 -5.24 14.07 3.19
N LEU A 375 -5.89 15.22 2.93
CA LEU A 375 -7.32 15.41 3.26
C LEU A 375 -8.21 14.43 2.50
N VAL A 376 -7.97 14.25 1.21
CA VAL A 376 -8.77 13.37 0.34
C VAL A 376 -8.58 11.91 0.75
N ASP A 377 -7.35 11.40 0.77
CA ASP A 377 -7.06 9.98 1.05
C ASP A 377 -7.57 9.58 2.44
N THR A 378 -7.32 10.42 3.45
CA THR A 378 -7.71 10.13 4.84
C THR A 378 -9.24 10.16 5.02
N ALA A 379 -9.96 10.99 4.27
CA ALA A 379 -11.42 11.06 4.34
C ALA A 379 -12.10 9.95 3.52
N LEU A 380 -11.55 9.63 2.35
CA LEU A 380 -12.20 8.78 1.36
C LEU A 380 -11.90 7.28 1.54
N LEU A 381 -10.70 6.89 1.99
CA LEU A 381 -10.38 5.47 2.20
C LEU A 381 -11.31 4.79 3.24
N PRO A 382 -11.60 5.40 4.41
CA PRO A 382 -12.58 4.82 5.35
C PRO A 382 -14.00 4.82 4.76
N THR A 383 -14.36 5.84 4.00
CA THR A 383 -15.67 5.93 3.33
C THR A 383 -15.84 4.80 2.30
N LEU A 384 -14.77 4.48 1.55
CA LEU A 384 -14.74 3.37 0.61
C LEU A 384 -14.97 2.03 1.32
N ALA A 385 -14.28 1.80 2.43
CA ALA A 385 -14.44 0.59 3.24
C ALA A 385 -15.86 0.45 3.78
N PHE A 386 -16.39 1.52 4.39
CA PHE A 386 -17.76 1.55 4.91
C PHE A 386 -18.80 1.27 3.83
N LEU A 387 -18.64 1.85 2.65
CA LEU A 387 -19.58 1.68 1.55
C LEU A 387 -19.61 0.24 1.02
N VAL A 388 -18.45 -0.42 0.96
CA VAL A 388 -18.36 -1.84 0.59
C VAL A 388 -18.96 -2.71 1.68
N ASP A 389 -18.70 -2.44 2.96
CA ASP A 389 -19.30 -3.14 4.12
C ASP A 389 -20.83 -3.02 4.11
N VAL A 390 -21.37 -1.86 3.73
CA VAL A 390 -22.81 -1.60 3.75
C VAL A 390 -23.53 -2.23 2.55
N ARG A 391 -22.93 -2.24 1.36
CA ARG A 391 -23.64 -2.63 0.12
C ARG A 391 -23.32 -4.03 -0.40
N HIS A 392 -22.19 -4.59 0.01
CA HIS A 392 -21.66 -5.83 -0.55
C HIS A 392 -21.07 -6.71 0.54
N VAL A 393 -20.77 -7.97 0.21
CA VAL A 393 -20.02 -8.85 1.11
C VAL A 393 -18.56 -8.41 1.06
N SER A 394 -18.14 -7.68 2.09
CA SER A 394 -16.85 -7.04 2.11
C SER A 394 -15.71 -8.00 2.40
N VAL A 395 -14.72 -7.94 1.52
CA VAL A 395 -13.38 -8.45 1.78
C VAL A 395 -12.47 -7.24 1.76
N TYR A 396 -11.87 -6.86 2.89
CA TYR A 396 -11.06 -5.65 2.99
C TYR A 396 -9.95 -5.58 1.92
N GLY A 397 -9.38 -6.72 1.52
CA GLY A 397 -8.42 -6.77 0.40
C GLY A 397 -8.99 -6.21 -0.91
N SER A 398 -10.27 -6.41 -1.21
CA SER A 398 -10.93 -5.86 -2.41
C SER A 398 -11.15 -4.34 -2.35
N VAL A 399 -11.45 -3.80 -1.17
CA VAL A 399 -11.59 -2.35 -0.93
C VAL A 399 -10.27 -1.64 -1.24
N TYR A 400 -9.18 -2.16 -0.65
CA TYR A 400 -7.86 -1.58 -0.85
C TYR A 400 -7.31 -1.83 -2.25
N ALA A 401 -7.66 -2.95 -2.90
CA ALA A 401 -7.33 -3.16 -4.30
C ALA A 401 -7.99 -2.10 -5.21
N ILE A 402 -9.22 -1.65 -4.92
CA ILE A 402 -9.87 -0.57 -5.68
C ILE A 402 -9.12 0.76 -5.48
N ALA A 403 -8.72 1.07 -4.25
CA ALA A 403 -7.90 2.26 -3.98
C ALA A 403 -6.56 2.19 -4.73
N ASP A 404 -5.88 1.05 -4.68
CA ASP A 404 -4.58 0.87 -5.34
C ASP A 404 -4.69 0.93 -6.87
N ILE A 405 -5.75 0.36 -7.45
CA ILE A 405 -6.11 0.54 -8.86
C ILE A 405 -6.30 2.03 -9.18
N SER A 406 -6.97 2.78 -8.31
CA SER A 406 -7.24 4.21 -8.50
C SER A 406 -5.94 5.03 -8.51
N TYR A 407 -4.99 4.72 -7.62
CA TYR A 407 -3.66 5.32 -7.60
C TYR A 407 -2.85 4.91 -8.85
N SER A 408 -2.85 3.63 -9.18
CA SER A 408 -2.13 3.09 -10.33
C SER A 408 -2.59 3.72 -11.65
N VAL A 409 -3.89 4.01 -11.81
CA VAL A 409 -4.40 4.73 -12.99
C VAL A 409 -3.80 6.14 -13.08
N ALA A 410 -3.77 6.89 -11.97
CA ALA A 410 -3.18 8.23 -11.94
C ALA A 410 -1.68 8.19 -12.29
N TYR A 411 -0.93 7.27 -11.69
CA TYR A 411 0.51 7.13 -11.90
C TYR A 411 0.90 6.48 -13.24
N ALA A 412 0.00 5.70 -13.86
CA ALA A 412 0.20 5.19 -15.22
C ALA A 412 -0.05 6.27 -16.27
N MET A 413 -1.13 7.03 -16.12
CA MET A 413 -1.48 8.08 -17.08
C MET A 413 -0.59 9.31 -16.93
N GLY A 414 -0.16 9.63 -15.70
CA GLY A 414 0.53 10.88 -15.38
C GLY A 414 1.76 11.13 -16.22
N PRO A 415 2.81 10.32 -16.11
CA PRO A 415 4.05 10.54 -16.84
C PRO A 415 3.92 10.48 -18.37
N ILE A 416 3.04 9.62 -18.89
CA ILE A 416 2.81 9.49 -20.35
C ILE A 416 2.14 10.75 -20.90
N VAL A 417 1.07 11.20 -20.23
CA VAL A 417 0.26 12.33 -20.69
C VAL A 417 0.97 13.66 -20.37
N ALA A 418 1.65 13.77 -19.23
CA ALA A 418 2.37 14.96 -18.80
C ALA A 418 3.42 15.38 -19.85
N GLY A 419 4.28 14.46 -20.31
CA GLY A 419 5.33 14.80 -21.27
C GLY A 419 4.77 15.38 -22.57
N GLN A 420 3.71 14.76 -23.11
CA GLN A 420 3.05 15.23 -24.32
C GLN A 420 2.34 16.58 -24.16
N ILE A 421 1.69 16.79 -23.02
CA ILE A 421 1.00 18.06 -22.73
C ILE A 421 2.02 19.19 -22.50
N VAL A 422 3.09 18.96 -21.73
CA VAL A 422 4.13 19.98 -21.53
C VAL A 422 4.74 20.40 -22.86
N HIS A 423 4.97 19.45 -23.78
CA HIS A 423 5.50 19.76 -25.10
C HIS A 423 4.53 20.59 -25.96
N ASN A 424 3.24 20.25 -26.00
CA ASN A 424 2.28 20.89 -26.91
C ASN A 424 1.66 22.19 -26.36
N LEU A 425 1.39 22.22 -25.06
CA LEU A 425 0.59 23.24 -24.37
C LEU A 425 1.42 24.03 -23.33
N GLY A 426 2.59 23.52 -22.96
CA GLY A 426 3.48 24.14 -21.97
C GLY A 426 3.15 23.77 -20.52
N PHE A 427 4.14 23.93 -19.65
CA PHE A 427 4.04 23.60 -18.21
C PHE A 427 2.91 24.35 -17.48
N VAL A 428 2.65 25.61 -17.86
CA VAL A 428 1.59 26.43 -17.26
C VAL A 428 0.20 25.84 -17.55
N GLN A 429 -0.07 25.49 -18.80
CA GLN A 429 -1.38 24.95 -19.20
C GLN A 429 -1.62 23.57 -18.60
N LEU A 430 -0.55 22.76 -18.45
CA LEU A 430 -0.66 21.49 -17.75
C LEU A 430 -1.15 21.68 -16.30
N ASN A 431 -0.48 22.55 -15.54
CA ASN A 431 -0.82 22.82 -14.15
C ASN A 431 -2.23 23.40 -13.97
N LEU A 432 -2.63 24.33 -14.83
CA LEU A 432 -4.00 24.87 -14.84
C LEU A 432 -5.04 23.80 -15.18
N GLY A 433 -4.75 22.92 -16.14
CA GLY A 433 -5.63 21.81 -16.52
C GLY A 433 -5.84 20.83 -15.38
N MET A 434 -4.78 20.39 -14.73
CA MET A 434 -4.86 19.49 -13.57
C MET A 434 -5.61 20.13 -12.39
N GLY A 435 -5.39 21.42 -12.15
CA GLY A 435 -6.09 22.15 -11.11
C GLY A 435 -7.59 22.28 -11.40
N LEU A 436 -7.95 22.56 -12.65
CA LEU A 436 -9.34 22.63 -13.10
C LEU A 436 -10.04 21.28 -12.96
N VAL A 437 -9.41 20.18 -13.37
CA VAL A 437 -10.00 18.82 -13.25
C VAL A 437 -10.29 18.48 -11.79
N ASN A 438 -9.39 18.83 -10.86
CA ASN A 438 -9.62 18.62 -9.43
C ASN A 438 -10.81 19.42 -8.88
N VAL A 439 -10.89 20.70 -9.21
CA VAL A 439 -12.00 21.57 -8.78
C VAL A 439 -13.34 21.12 -9.39
N LEU A 440 -13.33 20.71 -10.66
CA LEU A 440 -14.52 20.22 -11.36
C LEU A 440 -15.03 18.87 -10.82
N TYR A 441 -14.16 18.04 -10.24
CA TYR A 441 -14.56 16.78 -9.62
C TYR A 441 -15.12 16.97 -8.21
N ALA A 442 -14.78 18.06 -7.51
CA ALA A 442 -15.21 18.30 -6.13
C ALA A 442 -16.75 18.23 -5.91
N PRO A 443 -17.62 18.75 -6.81
CA PRO A 443 -19.07 18.59 -6.69
C PRO A 443 -19.56 17.15 -6.76
N ALA A 444 -18.84 16.23 -7.41
CA ALA A 444 -19.24 14.82 -7.48
C ALA A 444 -19.28 14.17 -6.09
N LEU A 445 -18.46 14.65 -5.16
CA LEU A 445 -18.44 14.19 -3.77
C LEU A 445 -19.73 14.54 -3.01
N LEU A 446 -20.57 15.45 -3.52
CA LEU A 446 -21.90 15.71 -2.95
C LEU A 446 -22.81 14.48 -3.03
N LEU A 447 -22.58 13.57 -3.98
CA LEU A 447 -23.30 12.29 -4.05
C LEU A 447 -23.06 11.44 -2.79
N LEU A 448 -21.94 11.62 -2.11
CA LEU A 448 -21.59 10.91 -0.88
C LEU A 448 -22.24 11.51 0.38
N ARG A 449 -22.98 12.62 0.27
CA ARG A 449 -23.55 13.34 1.43
C ARG A 449 -24.44 12.48 2.32
N ASN A 450 -25.13 11.51 1.73
CA ASN A 450 -26.08 10.65 2.44
C ASN A 450 -25.48 9.28 2.82
N VAL A 451 -24.18 9.05 2.58
CA VAL A 451 -23.54 7.74 2.83
C VAL A 451 -23.59 7.36 4.30
N CYS A 452 -23.32 8.29 5.22
CA CYS A 452 -23.37 8.02 6.67
C CYS A 452 -24.77 7.72 7.21
N GLN A 453 -25.83 7.89 6.40
CA GLN A 453 -27.21 7.54 6.76
C GLN A 453 -27.62 6.15 6.25
N MET A 454 -26.79 5.51 5.41
CA MET A 454 -27.07 4.17 4.92
C MET A 454 -26.91 3.16 6.07
N LYS A 455 -27.95 2.36 6.31
CA LYS A 455 -27.89 1.24 7.25
C LYS A 455 -27.12 0.08 6.59
N PRO A 456 -26.26 -0.65 7.33
CA PRO A 456 -25.59 -1.82 6.79
C PRO A 456 -26.61 -2.80 6.21
N SER A 457 -26.35 -3.31 5.00
CA SER A 457 -27.11 -4.44 4.51
C SER A 457 -26.83 -5.60 5.44
N HIS A 458 -27.89 -6.19 6.01
CA HIS A 458 -27.77 -7.41 6.80
C HIS A 458 -27.09 -8.46 5.91
N SER A 459 -25.83 -8.80 6.24
CA SER A 459 -25.15 -9.92 5.61
C SER A 459 -25.95 -11.18 5.92
N GLU A 460 -26.01 -12.16 5.01
CA GLU A 460 -26.56 -13.50 5.31
C GLU A 460 -25.91 -14.11 6.57
N ARG A 461 -24.69 -13.69 6.94
CA ARG A 461 -24.06 -14.04 8.23
C ARG A 461 -24.82 -13.54 9.46
N ASP A 462 -25.33 -12.31 9.44
CA ASP A 462 -26.10 -11.78 10.57
C ASP A 462 -27.46 -12.48 10.67
N ASN A 463 -28.08 -12.81 9.53
CA ASN A 463 -29.27 -13.65 9.50
C ASN A 463 -28.97 -15.08 10.03
N LEU A 464 -27.83 -15.67 9.69
CA LEU A 464 -27.40 -17.00 10.18
C LEU A 464 -26.97 -17.00 11.66
N LEU A 465 -26.58 -15.84 12.21
CA LEU A 465 -26.24 -15.68 13.62
C LEU A 465 -27.47 -15.33 14.48
N GLU A 466 -28.50 -14.74 13.89
CA GLU A 466 -29.78 -14.43 14.53
C GLU A 466 -30.85 -15.54 14.38
N GLU A 467 -30.71 -16.44 13.40
CA GLU A 467 -31.57 -17.62 13.32
C GLU A 467 -31.33 -18.55 14.52
N ALA A 468 -32.33 -18.64 15.39
CA ALA A 468 -32.36 -19.64 16.45
C ALA A 468 -32.13 -21.04 15.86
N PRO A 469 -31.31 -21.90 16.49
CA PRO A 469 -30.92 -23.19 15.92
C PRO A 469 -32.18 -24.01 15.61
N GLN A 470 -32.46 -24.21 14.31
CA GLN A 470 -33.66 -24.89 13.85
C GLN A 470 -33.59 -26.43 14.02
N GLY A 471 -32.48 -26.95 14.57
CA GLY A 471 -32.27 -28.38 14.76
C GLY A 471 -31.49 -28.72 16.03
N LEU A 472 -31.82 -29.90 16.58
CA LEU A 472 -31.21 -30.47 17.78
C LEU A 472 -29.67 -30.56 17.69
N TYR A 473 -29.13 -30.71 16.48
CA TYR A 473 -27.69 -30.79 16.22
C TYR A 473 -26.97 -29.45 16.43
N ASP A 474 -27.62 -28.33 16.11
CA ASP A 474 -27.05 -26.99 16.27
C ASP A 474 -27.13 -26.50 17.71
N THR A 475 -28.17 -26.91 18.46
CA THR A 475 -28.24 -26.69 19.92
C THR A 475 -27.11 -27.41 20.65
N ILE A 476 -26.82 -28.68 20.33
CA ILE A 476 -25.74 -29.45 20.96
C ILE A 476 -24.37 -28.80 20.70
N ARG A 477 -24.15 -28.30 19.48
CA ARG A 477 -22.90 -27.65 19.10
C ARG A 477 -22.70 -26.28 19.75
N MET A 478 -23.78 -25.53 20.01
CA MET A 478 -23.73 -24.31 20.81
C MET A 478 -23.47 -24.61 22.29
N GLU A 479 -24.01 -25.69 22.81
CA GLU A 479 -23.86 -26.11 24.20
C GLU A 479 -22.43 -26.61 24.49
N GLU A 480 -21.81 -27.34 23.55
CA GLU A 480 -20.38 -27.69 23.57
C GLU A 480 -19.47 -26.45 23.56
N ARG A 481 -19.87 -25.36 22.89
CA ARG A 481 -19.12 -24.09 22.88
C ARG A 481 -19.30 -23.26 24.15
N ARG A 482 -20.44 -23.41 24.85
CA ARG A 482 -20.72 -22.72 26.11
C ARG A 482 -20.14 -23.45 27.33
N ALA A 483 -19.76 -24.72 27.21
CA ALA A 483 -19.09 -25.42 28.28
C ALA A 483 -17.72 -24.76 28.58
N PRO A 484 -17.47 -24.27 29.81
CA PRO A 484 -16.16 -23.76 30.16
C PRO A 484 -15.17 -24.94 30.07
N LYS A 485 -14.04 -24.72 29.38
CA LYS A 485 -12.91 -25.67 29.33
C LYS A 485 -12.52 -26.04 30.76
N LYS A 486 -13.00 -27.18 31.26
CA LYS A 486 -12.48 -27.76 32.50
C LYS A 486 -11.03 -28.14 32.24
N GLY A 487 -10.15 -27.49 33.02
CA GLY A 487 -8.73 -27.73 32.99
C GLY A 487 -8.37 -29.18 33.27
N TYR A 488 -7.25 -29.59 32.69
CA TYR A 488 -6.54 -30.82 33.02
C TYR A 488 -6.40 -31.00 34.54
N SER A 489 -6.86 -32.13 35.07
CA SER A 489 -6.31 -32.70 36.29
C SER A 489 -6.24 -34.22 36.16
N THR A 490 -5.02 -34.72 36.10
CA THR A 490 -4.64 -36.12 36.23
C THR A 490 -4.79 -36.55 37.69
N ALA A 491 -5.60 -37.57 37.99
CA ALA A 491 -5.34 -38.60 39.01
C ALA A 491 -6.55 -39.53 39.24
N GLY A 492 -6.33 -40.84 39.05
CA GLY A 492 -6.62 -41.87 40.06
C GLY A 492 -8.04 -42.45 40.23
N ASN A 493 -8.09 -43.79 40.14
CA ASN A 493 -9.03 -44.75 40.77
C ASN A 493 -10.44 -44.89 40.15
N CYS A 494 -10.75 -46.01 39.47
CA CYS A 494 -11.10 -47.37 39.94
C CYS A 494 -12.62 -47.57 40.10
N LEU A 495 -13.08 -48.78 39.71
CA LEU A 495 -14.40 -49.44 39.87
C LEU A 495 -15.35 -49.28 38.66
N SER A 496 -15.46 -50.26 37.75
CA SER A 496 -16.12 -51.60 37.79
C SER A 496 -17.64 -51.54 37.53
N VAL A 497 -18.10 -52.08 36.39
CA VAL A 497 -18.99 -53.29 36.27
C VAL A 497 -20.45 -52.95 36.65
N ASP A 498 -21.46 -52.95 35.77
CA ASP A 498 -22.23 -54.05 35.14
C ASP A 498 -23.25 -53.43 34.13
N GLU A 499 -23.48 -53.97 32.93
CA GLU A 499 -24.42 -55.03 32.52
C GLU A 499 -25.94 -54.65 32.45
N ASN A 500 -26.51 -54.90 31.26
CA ASN A 500 -27.92 -55.17 30.91
C ASN A 500 -28.97 -54.04 30.74
N GLY A 501 -29.60 -54.02 29.55
CA GLY A 501 -31.06 -53.84 29.43
C GLY A 501 -31.61 -52.85 28.38
N PHE A 502 -31.97 -53.38 27.20
CA PHE A 502 -33.19 -53.11 26.40
C PHE A 502 -33.73 -51.68 26.13
N ASP A 503 -33.78 -51.36 24.82
CA ASP A 503 -34.73 -50.50 24.06
C ASP A 503 -36.23 -50.82 24.33
N PRO A 504 -37.27 -50.13 23.74
CA PRO A 504 -37.42 -48.73 23.28
C PRO A 504 -38.87 -48.13 23.50
N PHE A 505 -39.10 -46.87 23.09
CA PHE A 505 -40.37 -46.27 22.58
C PHE A 505 -41.71 -46.47 23.35
N LYS A 506 -42.30 -45.38 23.92
CA LYS A 506 -43.65 -44.85 23.57
C LYS A 506 -44.17 -43.72 24.46
N ALA A 507 -44.86 -42.78 23.78
CA ALA A 507 -46.10 -42.06 24.16
C ALA A 507 -46.03 -41.03 25.31
N GLN A 508 -46.15 -39.72 25.05
CA GLN A 508 -47.36 -38.94 24.72
C GLN A 508 -48.18 -38.52 25.97
N ARG A 509 -48.64 -37.25 25.96
CA ARG A 509 -49.54 -36.52 26.88
C ARG A 509 -48.88 -35.80 28.06
N SER A 510 -48.77 -34.46 28.03
CA SER A 510 -49.82 -33.43 28.21
C SER A 510 -50.12 -33.13 29.67
N LEU A 511 -50.26 -31.83 29.95
CA LEU A 511 -50.87 -31.16 31.12
C LEU A 511 -49.96 -30.77 32.27
N SER A 512 -49.82 -29.46 32.38
CA SER A 512 -49.74 -28.63 33.59
C SER A 512 -50.16 -27.23 33.11
N GLU A 513 -51.36 -26.68 33.34
CA GLU A 513 -52.01 -26.36 34.63
C GLU A 513 -50.95 -26.00 35.68
N GLU A 514 -50.78 -24.77 36.17
CA GLU A 514 -51.79 -23.81 36.62
C GLU A 514 -51.13 -22.44 36.95
N SER A 515 -51.98 -21.43 37.19
CA SER A 515 -51.78 -20.09 37.77
C SER A 515 -51.39 -18.95 36.80
N SER A 516 -52.29 -18.06 36.35
CA SER A 516 -53.06 -16.99 37.05
C SER A 516 -52.15 -16.09 37.90
N GLY A 517 -51.93 -14.79 37.68
CA GLY A 517 -52.47 -13.66 36.87
C GLY A 517 -51.83 -12.38 37.46
N PRO A 518 -52.36 -11.16 37.30
CA PRO A 518 -52.97 -10.54 36.13
C PRO A 518 -52.21 -9.28 35.63
N GLU A 519 -52.65 -8.81 34.47
CA GLU A 519 -52.40 -7.50 33.86
C GLU A 519 -52.73 -6.32 34.78
N PHE A 520 -52.16 -5.14 34.51
CA PHE A 520 -52.96 -3.93 34.23
C PHE A 520 -52.11 -2.80 33.61
N SER A 521 -52.61 -2.33 32.46
CA SER A 521 -52.58 -0.98 31.85
C SER A 521 -51.30 -0.20 31.64
#